data_AF-A0AAD4D1E5-F1
#
_entry.id   AF-A0AAD4D1E5-F1
#
_cell.length_a   1.000
_cell.length_b   1.000
_cell.length_c   1.000
_cell.angle_alpha   90.00
_cell.angle_beta   90.00
_cell.angle_gamma   90.00
#
_symmetry.space_group_name_H-M   'P 1'
#
loop_
_entity.id
_entity.type
_entity.pdbx_description
1 polymer ?
#
loop_
_entity_poly.entity_id
_entity_poly.type
_entity_poly.pdbx_seq_one_letter_code
_entity_poly.pdbx_strand_id
1 'polypeptide(L)'
;MTAIEPSNTTVSSTTTDLNKPSHHYYNNNGTEFHFTNPYAHLVPEKQAVLVLTLVRNNESWGAHRNFSDFMTLVQGFDHPMSNIHLGVLVSDRQEFDAITEYIQQQPLEDFFGTVQIILRTKDAGISRQDRKADEAQRDRRRLLARLRNFLLFTTLRDEDSVLWVDSDMISIPKDLLGRMIDSGKDIITTATRLGPNGNFYDLNAWVGERNEPTAEELVVIEQGGMFVPGPKSVKFTHELEGEFSELDSVGGTVLFVRGEVHREGVAFTTNYVIGAGWDHEGYDGIESEGLCYVAKFLGYKCWGMPQAIAEHSED
;
A
#
# COMPACT_ATOMS: atom_id res chain seq x y z
N MET A 1 6.12 51.88 44.19
CA MET A 1 5.11 50.97 43.61
C MET A 1 4.91 51.38 42.18
N THR A 2 5.61 50.69 41.29
CA THR A 2 5.66 50.90 39.83
C THR A 2 4.47 50.19 39.20
N ALA A 3 3.60 50.93 38.52
CA ALA A 3 2.49 50.38 37.76
C ALA A 3 3.00 50.01 36.35
N ILE A 4 2.73 48.78 35.93
CA ILE A 4 3.11 48.22 34.63
C ILE A 4 1.95 48.47 33.67
N GLU A 5 2.21 49.13 32.53
CA GLU A 5 1.26 49.26 31.42
C GLU A 5 1.14 47.93 30.65
N PRO A 6 -0.05 47.55 30.16
CA PRO A 6 -0.17 46.40 29.27
C PRO A 6 0.15 46.81 27.82
N SER A 7 1.07 46.06 27.22
CA SER A 7 1.48 46.14 25.82
C SER A 7 0.36 45.69 24.87
N ASN A 8 -0.09 46.58 23.97
CA ASN A 8 -0.92 46.22 22.82
C ASN A 8 -0.07 45.48 21.77
N THR A 9 -0.17 44.15 21.74
CA THR A 9 0.31 43.33 20.63
C THR A 9 -0.83 43.17 19.61
N THR A 10 -0.71 43.87 18.49
CA THR A 10 -1.57 43.71 17.31
C THR A 10 -1.32 42.32 16.71
N VAL A 11 -2.23 41.38 17.00
CA VAL A 11 -2.32 40.12 16.25
C VAL A 11 -2.95 40.43 14.90
N SER A 12 -2.14 40.33 13.84
CA SER A 12 -2.61 40.31 12.46
C SER A 12 -3.50 39.09 12.25
N SER A 13 -4.82 39.29 12.34
CA SER A 13 -5.79 38.28 11.93
C SER A 13 -5.89 38.32 10.40
N THR A 14 -5.29 37.33 9.75
CA THR A 14 -5.67 36.95 8.39
C THR A 14 -7.10 36.41 8.46
N THR A 15 -8.05 37.24 8.06
CA THR A 15 -9.46 36.87 7.89
C THR A 15 -9.55 35.80 6.81
N THR A 16 -9.72 34.55 7.22
CA THR A 16 -10.18 33.47 6.34
C THR A 16 -11.63 33.77 5.95
N ASP A 17 -11.84 33.90 4.64
CA ASP A 17 -13.15 34.11 4.04
C ASP A 17 -14.01 32.85 4.23
N LEU A 18 -14.90 32.87 5.24
CA LEU A 18 -15.75 31.76 5.69
C LEU A 18 -16.80 31.29 4.65
N ASN A 19 -16.85 31.90 3.47
CA ASN A 19 -17.89 31.65 2.46
C ASN A 19 -17.43 30.82 1.25
N LYS A 20 -16.19 30.31 1.21
CA LYS A 20 -15.80 29.27 0.24
C LYS A 20 -15.75 27.91 0.93
N PRO A 21 -16.44 26.87 0.43
CA PRO A 21 -16.24 25.53 0.94
C PRO A 21 -14.75 25.18 0.74
N SER A 22 -14.05 24.86 1.83
CA SER A 22 -12.69 24.40 1.75
C SER A 22 -12.67 23.08 0.97
N HIS A 23 -11.77 22.97 -0.02
CA HIS A 23 -11.57 21.74 -0.80
C HIS A 23 -10.97 20.61 0.04
N HIS A 24 -10.67 20.88 1.30
CA HIS A 24 -10.17 19.93 2.26
C HIS A 24 -10.80 20.15 3.63
N TYR A 25 -10.75 19.12 4.46
CA TYR A 25 -11.07 19.22 5.88
C TYR A 25 -10.23 18.23 6.68
N TYR A 26 -10.09 18.51 7.97
CA TYR A 26 -9.58 17.53 8.93
C TYR A 26 -10.74 16.94 9.73
N ASN A 27 -10.66 15.68 10.12
CA ASN A 27 -11.58 15.13 11.10
C ASN A 27 -11.42 15.86 12.46
N ASN A 28 -12.39 15.67 13.36
CA ASN A 28 -12.43 16.39 14.66
C ASN A 28 -11.15 16.24 15.50
N ASN A 29 -10.43 15.13 15.34
CA ASN A 29 -9.23 14.83 16.13
C ASN A 29 -7.93 15.22 15.41
N GLY A 30 -8.01 15.78 14.20
CA GLY A 30 -6.84 16.13 13.38
C GLY A 30 -5.98 14.93 13.02
N THR A 31 -6.59 13.74 12.86
CA THR A 31 -5.90 12.50 12.49
C THR A 31 -6.27 12.03 11.09
N GLU A 32 -7.19 12.71 10.41
CA GLU A 32 -7.49 12.44 9.02
C GLU A 32 -7.58 13.77 8.29
N PHE A 33 -6.93 13.84 7.14
CA PHE A 33 -7.04 14.91 6.18
C PHE A 33 -7.73 14.37 4.94
N HIS A 34 -8.75 15.08 4.50
CA HIS A 34 -9.51 14.75 3.30
C HIS A 34 -9.40 15.93 2.36
N PHE A 35 -9.12 15.67 1.09
CA PHE A 35 -9.15 16.64 0.02
C PHE A 35 -9.98 16.09 -1.14
N THR A 36 -10.80 16.95 -1.71
CA THR A 36 -11.64 16.66 -2.89
C THR A 36 -11.43 17.77 -3.89
N ASN A 37 -10.98 17.41 -5.09
CA ASN A 37 -10.78 18.38 -6.16
C ASN A 37 -12.14 18.71 -6.81
N PRO A 38 -12.66 19.94 -6.66
CA PRO A 38 -13.96 20.31 -7.24
C PRO A 38 -13.91 20.39 -8.78
N TYR A 39 -12.72 20.46 -9.36
CA TYR A 39 -12.50 20.55 -10.81
C TYR A 39 -12.17 19.19 -11.43
N ALA A 40 -11.93 18.17 -10.61
CA ALA A 40 -11.74 16.81 -11.10
C ALA A 40 -13.10 16.23 -11.51
N HIS A 41 -13.30 16.10 -12.81
CA HIS A 41 -14.40 15.34 -13.36
C HIS A 41 -13.86 14.00 -13.84
N LEU A 42 -14.47 12.91 -13.37
CA LEU A 42 -14.16 11.58 -13.86
C LEU A 42 -14.37 11.55 -15.37
N VAL A 43 -13.37 11.06 -16.09
CA VAL A 43 -13.50 10.71 -17.51
C VAL A 43 -14.36 9.45 -17.56
N PRO A 44 -15.59 9.49 -18.11
CA PRO A 44 -16.58 8.41 -17.92
C PRO A 44 -16.16 7.02 -18.45
N GLU A 45 -15.25 6.97 -19.42
CA GLU A 45 -14.78 5.72 -20.05
C GLU A 45 -13.51 5.16 -19.39
N LYS A 46 -13.00 5.82 -18.34
CA LYS A 46 -11.78 5.42 -17.63
C LYS A 46 -12.14 4.94 -16.24
N GLN A 47 -11.51 3.85 -15.80
CA GLN A 47 -11.73 3.32 -14.45
C GLN A 47 -11.31 4.33 -13.38
N ALA A 48 -12.07 4.42 -12.29
CA ALA A 48 -11.61 5.08 -11.07
C ALA A 48 -10.65 4.14 -10.32
N VAL A 49 -9.46 4.64 -9.97
CA VAL A 49 -8.39 3.84 -9.34
C VAL A 49 -8.00 4.46 -8.02
N LEU A 50 -8.06 3.67 -6.95
CA LEU A 50 -7.54 4.07 -5.63
C LEU A 50 -6.10 3.62 -5.45
N VAL A 51 -5.16 4.55 -5.45
CA VAL A 51 -3.75 4.29 -5.15
C VAL A 51 -3.56 4.32 -3.63
N LEU A 52 -3.00 3.26 -3.06
CA LEU A 52 -2.78 3.12 -1.63
C LEU A 52 -1.30 2.95 -1.28
N THR A 53 -0.83 3.70 -0.28
CA THR A 53 0.52 3.56 0.24
C THR A 53 0.59 3.69 1.76
N LEU A 54 1.58 3.03 2.36
CA LEU A 54 1.87 3.08 3.79
C LEU A 54 3.18 3.84 4.03
N VAL A 55 3.16 4.74 5.01
CA VAL A 55 4.29 5.61 5.35
C VAL A 55 4.51 5.53 6.85
N ARG A 56 5.69 5.09 7.29
CA ARG A 56 6.02 5.12 8.72
C ARG A 56 6.39 6.52 9.15
N ASN A 57 7.31 7.14 8.42
CA ASN A 57 7.98 8.42 8.67
C ASN A 57 8.71 8.87 7.39
N ASN A 58 9.45 9.99 7.46
CA ASN A 58 10.23 10.53 6.35
C ASN A 58 11.25 9.55 5.71
N GLU A 59 11.70 8.51 6.41
CA GLU A 59 12.60 7.48 5.86
C GLU A 59 11.88 6.43 4.99
N SER A 60 10.55 6.48 4.90
CA SER A 60 9.76 5.47 4.16
C SER A 60 9.83 5.66 2.65
N TRP A 61 10.22 6.85 2.19
CA TRP A 61 10.28 7.18 0.76
C TRP A 61 11.52 6.62 0.05
N GLY A 62 12.47 6.04 0.79
CA GLY A 62 13.80 5.66 0.30
C GLY A 62 14.82 6.80 0.43
N ALA A 63 16.10 6.47 0.29
CA ALA A 63 17.19 7.44 0.46
C ALA A 63 17.02 8.68 -0.44
N HIS A 64 17.15 9.87 0.18
CA HIS A 64 17.07 11.17 -0.50
C HIS A 64 15.75 11.48 -1.21
N ARG A 65 14.68 10.78 -0.84
CA ARG A 65 13.34 10.98 -1.39
C ARG A 65 12.36 11.47 -0.35
N ASN A 66 11.27 12.04 -0.83
CA ASN A 66 10.14 12.49 -0.02
C ASN A 66 8.83 12.24 -0.76
N PHE A 67 7.72 12.68 -0.17
CA PHE A 67 6.39 12.53 -0.75
C PHE A 67 6.25 13.07 -2.19
N SER A 68 6.95 14.17 -2.54
CA SER A 68 6.89 14.73 -3.91
C SER A 68 7.49 13.79 -4.97
N ASP A 69 8.48 12.98 -4.61
CA ASP A 69 9.06 11.97 -5.50
C ASP A 69 8.09 10.81 -5.73
N PHE A 70 7.37 10.39 -4.68
CA PHE A 70 6.30 9.41 -4.79
C PHE A 70 5.14 9.93 -5.67
N MET A 71 4.75 11.19 -5.45
CA MET A 71 3.73 11.86 -6.26
C MET A 71 4.10 11.92 -7.74
N THR A 72 5.37 12.20 -8.05
CA THR A 72 5.89 12.20 -9.44
C THR A 72 5.73 10.83 -10.10
N LEU A 73 5.87 9.73 -9.35
CA LEU A 73 5.63 8.38 -9.88
C LEU A 73 4.16 8.16 -10.19
N VAL A 74 3.27 8.49 -9.26
CA VAL A 74 1.82 8.29 -9.46
C VAL A 74 1.29 9.17 -10.59
N GLN A 75 1.75 10.42 -10.68
CA GLN A 75 1.44 11.33 -11.79
C GLN A 75 2.05 10.88 -13.12
N GLY A 76 3.01 9.95 -13.10
CA GLY A 76 3.63 9.38 -14.27
C GLY A 76 2.78 8.33 -14.99
N PHE A 77 1.72 7.80 -14.35
CA PHE A 77 0.85 6.81 -14.97
C PHE A 77 0.09 7.40 -16.17
N ASP A 78 -0.04 6.62 -17.24
CA ASP A 78 -0.87 6.96 -18.40
C ASP A 78 -2.36 6.76 -18.10
N HIS A 79 -2.86 7.48 -17.10
CA HIS A 79 -4.24 7.44 -16.66
C HIS A 79 -4.68 8.84 -16.19
N PRO A 80 -5.93 9.27 -16.45
CA PRO A 80 -6.35 10.61 -16.06
C PRO A 80 -6.26 10.82 -14.55
N MET A 81 -5.57 11.88 -14.12
CA MET A 81 -5.40 12.19 -12.70
C MET A 81 -6.73 12.40 -11.98
N SER A 82 -7.76 12.92 -12.66
CA SER A 82 -9.11 13.05 -12.10
C SER A 82 -9.76 11.71 -11.76
N ASN A 83 -9.32 10.62 -12.39
CA ASN A 83 -9.76 9.24 -12.13
C ASN A 83 -8.84 8.50 -11.15
N ILE A 84 -7.78 9.13 -10.64
CA ILE A 84 -6.94 8.56 -9.58
C ILE A 84 -7.31 9.20 -8.25
N HIS A 85 -7.57 8.36 -7.26
CA HIS A 85 -7.73 8.72 -5.86
C HIS A 85 -6.51 8.23 -5.07
N LEU A 86 -6.15 8.93 -4.00
CA LEU A 86 -4.97 8.59 -3.19
C LEU A 86 -5.35 8.37 -1.73
N GLY A 87 -5.00 7.20 -1.18
CA GLY A 87 -5.07 6.90 0.24
C GLY A 87 -3.68 6.68 0.84
N VAL A 88 -3.35 7.42 1.90
CA VAL A 88 -2.06 7.29 2.59
C VAL A 88 -2.28 7.04 4.08
N LEU A 89 -1.67 5.99 4.61
CA LEU A 89 -1.61 5.77 6.06
C LEU A 89 -0.23 6.18 6.58
N VAL A 90 -0.18 7.14 7.48
CA VAL A 90 1.05 7.71 8.03
C VAL A 90 1.16 7.39 9.52
N SER A 91 2.30 6.87 9.97
CA SER A 91 2.52 6.56 11.41
C SER A 91 3.26 7.65 12.19
N ASP A 92 3.75 8.69 11.52
CA ASP A 92 4.45 9.81 12.12
C ASP A 92 3.69 11.13 11.91
N ARG A 93 3.65 11.97 12.95
CA ARG A 93 2.92 13.24 12.92
C ARG A 93 3.60 14.28 12.03
N GLN A 94 4.92 14.38 12.08
CA GLN A 94 5.64 15.38 11.30
C GLN A 94 5.50 15.08 9.81
N GLU A 95 5.59 13.79 9.46
CA GLU A 95 5.39 13.34 8.09
C GLU A 95 3.94 13.55 7.62
N PHE A 96 2.96 13.29 8.48
CA PHE A 96 1.55 13.60 8.18
C PHE A 96 1.35 15.08 7.88
N ASP A 97 1.87 15.95 8.75
CA ASP A 97 1.76 17.41 8.58
C ASP A 97 2.42 17.84 7.26
N ALA A 98 3.63 17.34 6.95
CA ALA A 98 4.36 17.62 5.71
C ALA A 98 3.61 17.18 4.43
N ILE A 99 3.03 15.97 4.44
CA ILE A 99 2.21 15.47 3.31
C ILE A 99 0.99 16.37 3.11
N THR A 100 0.27 16.71 4.18
CA THR A 100 -0.94 17.55 4.06
C THR A 100 -0.62 18.95 3.58
N GLU A 101 0.48 19.55 4.05
CA GLU A 101 0.96 20.85 3.57
C GLU A 101 1.32 20.78 2.08
N TYR A 102 2.01 19.73 1.64
CA TYR A 102 2.32 19.54 0.22
C TYR A 102 1.05 19.49 -0.64
N ILE A 103 0.03 18.71 -0.23
CA ILE A 103 -1.24 18.58 -0.97
C ILE A 103 -1.97 19.92 -1.06
N GLN A 104 -2.01 20.69 0.03
CA GLN A 104 -2.67 22.00 0.07
C GLN A 104 -2.02 23.05 -0.85
N GLN A 105 -0.74 22.86 -1.22
CA GLN A 105 0.00 23.76 -2.09
C GLN A 105 -0.06 23.39 -3.57
N GLN A 106 -0.64 22.24 -3.93
CA GLN A 106 -0.70 21.79 -5.32
C GLN A 106 -1.69 22.61 -6.15
N PRO A 107 -1.37 22.90 -7.43
CA PRO A 107 -2.36 23.41 -8.37
C PRO A 107 -3.48 22.37 -8.53
N LEU A 108 -4.73 22.85 -8.59
CA LEU A 108 -5.91 21.97 -8.69
C LEU A 108 -6.15 21.44 -10.11
N GLU A 109 -5.59 22.11 -11.11
CA GLU A 109 -5.63 21.71 -12.51
C GLU A 109 -4.88 20.37 -12.67
N ASP A 110 -5.54 19.38 -13.28
CA ASP A 110 -5.00 18.03 -13.51
C ASP A 110 -4.51 17.30 -12.24
N PHE A 111 -5.09 17.63 -11.08
CA PHE A 111 -4.80 16.98 -9.80
C PHE A 111 -5.77 15.82 -9.49
N PHE A 112 -5.41 14.98 -8.53
CA PHE A 112 -6.22 13.83 -8.08
C PHE A 112 -7.70 14.16 -7.86
N GLY A 113 -8.58 13.19 -8.08
CA GLY A 113 -10.00 13.30 -7.74
C GLY A 113 -10.21 13.52 -6.25
N THR A 114 -9.68 12.60 -5.44
CA THR A 114 -9.71 12.68 -3.97
C THR A 114 -8.38 12.25 -3.37
N VAL A 115 -8.07 12.81 -2.20
CA VAL A 115 -6.91 12.42 -1.39
C VAL A 115 -7.35 12.26 0.06
N GLN A 116 -7.05 11.10 0.66
CA GLN A 116 -7.30 10.83 2.08
C GLN A 116 -5.99 10.41 2.76
N ILE A 117 -5.53 11.22 3.72
CA ILE A 117 -4.34 10.95 4.53
C ILE A 117 -4.79 10.65 5.95
N ILE A 118 -4.32 9.54 6.52
CA ILE A 118 -4.74 9.06 7.84
C ILE A 118 -3.51 8.92 8.73
N LEU A 119 -3.52 9.60 9.88
CA LEU A 119 -2.49 9.48 10.91
C LEU A 119 -2.83 8.35 11.90
N ARG A 120 -1.89 7.42 12.07
CA ARG A 120 -2.00 6.30 12.99
C ARG A 120 -0.68 6.00 13.71
N THR A 121 -0.46 6.68 14.82
CA THR A 121 0.79 6.63 15.60
C THR A 121 0.95 5.40 16.48
N LYS A 122 -0.14 4.70 16.82
CA LYS A 122 -0.13 3.55 17.75
C LYS A 122 0.74 2.39 17.28
N ASP A 123 0.98 2.29 15.99
CA ASP A 123 1.72 1.20 15.36
C ASP A 123 3.17 1.58 14.98
N ALA A 124 3.63 2.80 15.34
CA ALA A 124 4.98 3.29 15.05
C ALA A 124 6.11 2.58 15.83
N GLY A 125 5.76 1.76 16.83
CA GLY A 125 6.68 1.18 17.81
C GLY A 125 7.42 -0.10 17.38
N ILE A 126 7.09 -0.73 16.25
CA ILE A 126 7.83 -1.92 15.80
C ILE A 126 9.14 -1.45 15.17
N SER A 127 10.28 -1.64 15.86
CA SER A 127 11.58 -1.12 15.44
C SER A 127 12.10 -1.82 14.16
N ARG A 128 12.91 -1.14 13.35
CA ARG A 128 13.69 -1.74 12.24
C ARG A 128 14.82 -2.67 12.75
N GLN A 129 15.10 -2.73 14.06
CA GLN A 129 16.31 -3.39 14.59
C GLN A 129 16.16 -4.91 14.83
N ASP A 130 14.96 -5.47 14.80
CA ASP A 130 14.73 -6.91 15.09
C ASP A 130 14.72 -7.80 13.82
N ARG A 131 15.39 -7.36 12.75
CA ARG A 131 15.34 -7.92 11.37
C ARG A 131 15.95 -9.32 11.17
N LYS A 132 16.27 -10.09 12.21
CA LYS A 132 17.01 -11.36 12.08
C LYS A 132 16.34 -12.60 12.69
N ALA A 133 15.18 -12.48 13.31
CA ALA A 133 14.44 -13.62 13.84
C ALA A 133 13.15 -13.88 13.04
N ASP A 134 12.86 -15.14 12.73
CA ASP A 134 11.66 -15.54 11.97
C ASP A 134 10.35 -15.10 12.66
N GLU A 135 10.33 -15.09 14.00
CA GLU A 135 9.21 -14.56 14.79
C GLU A 135 8.99 -13.06 14.54
N ALA A 136 10.08 -12.28 14.43
CA ALA A 136 10.00 -10.86 14.11
C ALA A 136 9.51 -10.63 12.67
N GLN A 137 9.78 -11.56 11.75
CA GLN A 137 9.22 -11.52 10.40
C GLN A 137 7.71 -11.79 10.40
N ARG A 138 7.23 -12.80 11.15
CA ARG A 138 5.79 -13.08 11.30
C ARG A 138 5.04 -11.86 11.83
N ASP A 139 5.51 -11.30 12.94
CA ASP A 139 4.83 -10.15 13.57
C ASP A 139 4.87 -8.89 12.70
N ARG A 140 5.96 -8.68 11.95
CA ARG A 140 6.05 -7.61 10.95
C ARG A 140 5.01 -7.79 9.84
N ARG A 141 4.88 -9.00 9.27
CA ARG A 141 3.90 -9.27 8.20
C ARG A 141 2.47 -9.16 8.71
N ARG A 142 2.21 -9.62 9.94
CA ARG A 142 0.92 -9.44 10.62
C ARG A 142 0.57 -7.97 10.81
N LEU A 143 1.51 -7.15 11.30
CA LEU A 143 1.29 -5.71 11.42
C LEU A 143 1.02 -5.09 10.05
N LEU A 144 1.84 -5.41 9.05
CA LEU A 144 1.71 -4.87 7.70
C LEU A 144 0.34 -5.20 7.09
N ALA A 145 -0.12 -6.44 7.20
CA ALA A 145 -1.46 -6.85 6.78
C ALA A 145 -2.57 -6.05 7.48
N ARG A 146 -2.44 -5.83 8.80
CA ARG A 146 -3.40 -5.02 9.57
C ARG A 146 -3.42 -3.56 9.11
N LEU A 147 -2.27 -2.98 8.79
CA LEU A 147 -2.16 -1.61 8.31
C LEU A 147 -2.73 -1.46 6.89
N ARG A 148 -2.40 -2.38 5.97
CA ARG A 148 -2.98 -2.44 4.62
C ARG A 148 -4.50 -2.58 4.70
N ASN A 149 -5.01 -3.53 5.47
CA ASN A 149 -6.46 -3.70 5.65
C ASN A 149 -7.12 -2.46 6.27
N PHE A 150 -6.50 -1.85 7.28
CA PHE A 150 -7.04 -0.64 7.89
C PHE A 150 -7.15 0.50 6.86
N LEU A 151 -6.09 0.74 6.08
CA LEU A 151 -6.11 1.76 5.04
C LEU A 151 -7.17 1.45 3.98
N LEU A 152 -7.17 0.22 3.45
CA LEU A 152 -8.13 -0.25 2.45
C LEU A 152 -9.57 -0.02 2.89
N PHE A 153 -9.96 -0.57 4.03
CA PHE A 153 -11.36 -0.48 4.50
C PHE A 153 -11.77 0.92 4.92
N THR A 154 -10.80 1.80 5.23
CA THR A 154 -11.10 3.19 5.56
C THR A 154 -11.25 4.05 4.32
N THR A 155 -10.56 3.74 3.22
CA THR A 155 -10.45 4.60 2.02
C THR A 155 -11.25 4.12 0.83
N LEU A 156 -11.35 2.81 0.59
CA LEU A 156 -12.06 2.25 -0.55
C LEU A 156 -13.55 2.61 -0.51
N ARG A 157 -14.06 3.16 -1.61
CA ARG A 157 -15.46 3.58 -1.79
C ARG A 157 -16.04 2.87 -3.01
N ASP A 158 -16.19 3.57 -4.12
CA ASP A 158 -16.80 3.13 -5.37
C ASP A 158 -15.78 2.95 -6.50
N GLU A 159 -14.48 3.05 -6.21
CA GLU A 159 -13.42 2.84 -7.19
C GLU A 159 -13.46 1.44 -7.80
N ASP A 160 -13.18 1.36 -9.10
CA ASP A 160 -13.21 0.12 -9.89
C ASP A 160 -12.03 -0.80 -9.55
N SER A 161 -10.91 -0.21 -9.12
CA SER A 161 -9.69 -0.93 -8.75
C SER A 161 -8.87 -0.20 -7.69
N VAL A 162 -7.99 -0.97 -7.05
CA VAL A 162 -7.02 -0.53 -6.07
C VAL A 162 -5.63 -0.84 -6.58
N LEU A 163 -4.73 0.14 -6.54
CA LEU A 163 -3.31 -0.03 -6.83
C LEU A 163 -2.50 0.23 -5.56
N TRP A 164 -1.97 -0.83 -4.96
CA TRP A 164 -1.00 -0.73 -3.88
C TRP A 164 0.36 -0.35 -4.47
N VAL A 165 1.01 0.66 -3.90
CA VAL A 165 2.38 1.07 -4.24
C VAL A 165 3.14 1.31 -2.95
N ASP A 166 4.19 0.53 -2.69
CA ASP A 166 5.07 0.77 -1.55
C ASP A 166 5.77 2.15 -1.69
N SER A 167 5.98 2.84 -0.57
CA SER A 167 6.39 4.26 -0.57
C SER A 167 7.82 4.49 -1.07
N ASP A 168 8.66 3.45 -1.02
CA ASP A 168 10.06 3.41 -1.45
C ASP A 168 10.26 2.91 -2.89
N MET A 169 9.18 2.76 -3.67
CA MET A 169 9.28 2.56 -5.11
C MET A 169 9.86 3.81 -5.79
N ILE A 170 10.89 3.66 -6.65
CA ILE A 170 11.61 4.75 -7.32
C ILE A 170 11.35 4.82 -8.83
N SER A 171 10.86 3.74 -9.44
CA SER A 171 10.52 3.70 -10.86
C SER A 171 9.42 2.67 -11.11
N ILE A 172 8.38 3.06 -11.84
CA ILE A 172 7.29 2.17 -12.27
C ILE A 172 7.00 2.50 -13.75
N PRO A 173 6.86 1.51 -14.63
CA PRO A 173 6.50 1.77 -16.03
C PRO A 173 5.20 2.57 -16.12
N LYS A 174 5.22 3.66 -16.90
CA LYS A 174 4.10 4.60 -17.02
C LYS A 174 2.82 3.96 -17.56
N ASP A 175 2.98 2.98 -18.43
CA ASP A 175 1.90 2.23 -19.06
C ASP A 175 1.38 1.06 -18.19
N LEU A 176 1.99 0.81 -17.02
CA LEU A 176 1.68 -0.35 -16.19
C LEU A 176 0.22 -0.39 -15.77
N LEU A 177 -0.30 0.73 -15.25
CA LEU A 177 -1.67 0.83 -14.77
C LEU A 177 -2.68 0.59 -15.90
N GLY A 178 -2.44 1.20 -17.07
CA GLY A 178 -3.28 0.99 -18.26
C GLY A 178 -3.29 -0.48 -18.69
N ARG A 179 -2.12 -1.13 -18.78
CA ARG A 179 -2.03 -2.56 -19.12
C ARG A 179 -2.71 -3.47 -18.10
N MET A 180 -2.59 -3.16 -16.80
CA MET A 180 -3.28 -3.90 -15.74
C MET A 180 -4.80 -3.81 -15.89
N ILE A 181 -5.33 -2.60 -16.08
CA ILE A 181 -6.75 -2.33 -16.31
C ILE A 181 -7.26 -3.06 -17.55
N ASP A 182 -6.58 -2.87 -18.68
CA ASP A 182 -7.01 -3.40 -19.99
C ASP A 182 -6.95 -4.94 -20.06
N SER A 183 -6.16 -5.57 -19.20
CA SER A 183 -6.05 -7.03 -19.14
C SER A 183 -7.32 -7.73 -18.64
N GLY A 184 -8.18 -7.03 -17.91
CA GLY A 184 -9.37 -7.60 -17.26
C GLY A 184 -9.08 -8.63 -16.16
N LYS A 185 -7.83 -8.73 -15.68
CA LYS A 185 -7.43 -9.70 -14.65
C LYS A 185 -7.71 -9.18 -13.23
N ASP A 186 -7.91 -10.10 -12.30
CA ASP A 186 -8.45 -9.78 -10.98
C ASP A 186 -7.41 -9.17 -10.03
N ILE A 187 -6.24 -9.80 -9.93
CA ILE A 187 -5.15 -9.43 -9.04
C ILE A 187 -3.84 -9.55 -9.81
N ILE A 188 -3.05 -8.47 -9.88
CA ILE A 188 -1.86 -8.40 -10.73
C ILE A 188 -0.70 -7.76 -9.95
N THR A 189 0.44 -8.43 -9.91
CA THR A 189 1.70 -7.88 -9.38
C THR A 189 2.75 -7.75 -10.48
N THR A 190 3.72 -6.89 -10.26
CA THR A 190 4.88 -6.71 -11.14
C THR A 190 6.11 -7.43 -10.58
N ALA A 191 7.14 -7.65 -11.41
CA ALA A 191 8.47 -7.98 -10.90
C ALA A 191 9.14 -6.71 -10.36
N THR A 192 9.76 -6.80 -9.19
CA THR A 192 10.40 -5.64 -8.53
C THR A 192 11.87 -5.94 -8.24
N ARG A 193 12.76 -5.02 -8.60
CA ARG A 193 14.21 -5.10 -8.33
C ARG A 193 14.71 -3.94 -7.47
N LEU A 194 15.86 -4.12 -6.82
CA LEU A 194 16.57 -3.03 -6.14
C LEU A 194 17.29 -2.17 -7.17
N GLY A 195 16.85 -0.93 -7.36
CA GLY A 195 17.46 -0.02 -8.35
C GLY A 195 17.45 -0.55 -9.79
N PRO A 196 18.15 0.13 -10.72
CA PRO A 196 18.17 -0.26 -12.12
C PRO A 196 19.06 -1.47 -12.42
N ASN A 197 19.96 -1.85 -11.50
CA ASN A 197 20.94 -2.92 -11.74
C ASN A 197 21.02 -3.95 -10.59
N GLY A 198 20.19 -3.82 -9.55
CA GLY A 198 20.21 -4.76 -8.44
C GLY A 198 19.37 -6.01 -8.69
N ASN A 199 19.41 -6.90 -7.69
CA ASN A 199 18.69 -8.16 -7.72
C ASN A 199 17.17 -7.94 -7.60
N PHE A 200 16.39 -8.92 -8.06
CA PHE A 200 14.97 -8.96 -7.78
C PHE A 200 14.72 -9.02 -6.27
N TYR A 201 13.93 -8.07 -5.80
CA TYR A 201 13.66 -7.78 -4.40
C TYR A 201 12.45 -8.55 -3.88
N ASP A 202 11.34 -8.51 -4.64
CA ASP A 202 10.09 -9.10 -4.22
C ASP A 202 10.05 -10.59 -4.59
N LEU A 203 10.26 -11.43 -3.59
CA LEU A 203 10.21 -12.89 -3.70
C LEU A 203 8.90 -13.47 -3.11
N ASN A 204 7.89 -12.64 -2.83
CA ASN A 204 6.57 -13.12 -2.40
C ASN A 204 5.64 -13.43 -3.60
N ALA A 205 6.04 -13.01 -4.80
CA ALA A 205 5.29 -13.22 -6.04
C ALA A 205 5.79 -14.46 -6.81
N TRP A 206 5.06 -15.57 -6.74
CA TRP A 206 5.51 -16.86 -7.25
C TRP A 206 4.37 -17.82 -7.66
N VAL A 207 4.75 -18.85 -8.42
CA VAL A 207 3.93 -20.01 -8.78
C VAL A 207 4.70 -21.30 -8.45
N GLY A 208 4.00 -22.35 -8.01
CA GLY A 208 4.59 -23.66 -7.72
C GLY A 208 4.36 -24.15 -6.30
N GLU A 209 5.23 -25.03 -5.79
CA GLU A 209 5.07 -25.61 -4.45
C GLU A 209 6.13 -25.08 -3.48
N ARG A 210 5.72 -24.85 -2.23
CA ARG A 210 6.60 -24.63 -1.08
C ARG A 210 6.70 -25.91 -0.23
N ASN A 211 7.68 -25.93 0.68
CA ASN A 211 7.80 -27.03 1.63
C ASN A 211 6.64 -27.00 2.62
N GLU A 212 6.05 -28.16 2.88
CA GLU A 212 5.04 -28.36 3.91
C GLU A 212 5.70 -28.92 5.18
N PRO A 213 5.17 -28.62 6.37
CA PRO A 213 5.70 -29.14 7.62
C PRO A 213 5.49 -30.65 7.74
N THR A 214 6.41 -31.35 8.41
CA THR A 214 6.19 -32.75 8.82
C THR A 214 5.13 -32.87 9.91
N ALA A 215 4.69 -34.09 10.23
CA ALA A 215 3.75 -34.33 11.33
C ALA A 215 4.30 -33.84 12.68
N GLU A 216 5.60 -33.98 12.91
CA GLU A 216 6.27 -33.51 14.13
C GLU A 216 6.34 -31.97 14.17
N GLU A 217 6.62 -31.33 13.03
CA GLU A 217 6.64 -29.86 12.93
C GLU A 217 5.24 -29.25 13.10
N LEU A 218 4.19 -29.91 12.60
CA LEU A 218 2.81 -29.51 12.82
C LEU A 218 2.45 -29.46 14.31
N VAL A 219 2.84 -30.46 15.10
CA VAL A 219 2.64 -30.44 16.56
C VAL A 219 3.34 -29.24 17.21
N VAL A 220 4.52 -28.85 16.70
CA VAL A 220 5.25 -27.68 17.19
C VAL A 220 4.52 -26.38 16.80
N ILE A 221 4.02 -26.26 15.57
CA ILE A 221 3.24 -25.12 15.09
C ILE A 221 1.97 -24.94 15.91
N GLU A 222 1.23 -26.02 16.17
CA GLU A 222 0.01 -26.01 16.99
C GLU A 222 0.27 -25.51 18.43
N GLN A 223 1.49 -25.68 18.94
CA GLN A 223 1.93 -25.19 20.25
C GLN A 223 2.52 -23.78 20.19
N GLY A 224 2.43 -23.10 19.05
CA GLY A 224 2.88 -21.72 18.84
C GLY A 224 4.29 -21.60 18.26
N GLY A 225 4.93 -22.71 17.90
CA GLY A 225 6.22 -22.72 17.21
C GLY A 225 6.15 -22.18 15.78
N MET A 226 7.32 -21.94 15.20
CA MET A 226 7.47 -21.35 13.86
C MET A 226 7.90 -22.38 12.84
N PHE A 227 7.33 -22.27 11.64
CA PHE A 227 7.80 -22.93 10.43
C PHE A 227 7.93 -21.86 9.34
N VAL A 228 9.03 -21.91 8.59
CA VAL A 228 9.26 -21.01 7.46
C VAL A 228 9.24 -21.87 6.20
N PRO A 229 8.17 -21.81 5.39
CA PRO A 229 8.06 -22.66 4.22
C PRO A 229 9.09 -22.21 3.17
N GLY A 230 10.16 -22.97 2.99
CA GLY A 230 11.12 -22.73 1.90
C GLY A 230 10.52 -23.06 0.53
N PRO A 231 11.12 -22.58 -0.58
CA PRO A 231 10.72 -23.00 -1.91
C PRO A 231 11.01 -24.50 -2.11
N LYS A 232 10.08 -25.23 -2.75
CA LYS A 232 10.27 -26.64 -3.16
C LYS A 232 10.39 -26.74 -4.68
N SER A 233 9.45 -26.14 -5.40
CA SER A 233 9.45 -26.06 -6.87
C SER A 233 8.88 -24.72 -7.36
N VAL A 234 9.27 -23.65 -6.68
CA VAL A 234 8.83 -22.27 -6.96
C VAL A 234 9.53 -21.71 -8.19
N LYS A 235 8.77 -20.97 -9.00
CA LYS A 235 9.28 -19.95 -9.93
C LYS A 235 8.75 -18.59 -9.52
N PHE A 236 9.65 -17.62 -9.36
CA PHE A 236 9.30 -16.23 -9.07
C PHE A 236 8.85 -15.50 -10.33
N THR A 237 8.11 -14.42 -10.16
CA THR A 237 7.53 -13.64 -11.28
C THR A 237 8.56 -13.26 -12.35
N HIS A 238 9.78 -12.90 -11.95
CA HIS A 238 10.85 -12.52 -12.88
C HIS A 238 11.45 -13.68 -13.69
N GLU A 239 11.17 -14.92 -13.31
CA GLU A 239 11.62 -16.14 -14.00
C GLU A 239 10.56 -16.66 -15.00
N LEU A 240 9.38 -16.03 -15.03
CA LEU A 240 8.27 -16.41 -15.89
C LEU A 240 8.32 -15.67 -17.23
N GLU A 241 7.58 -16.19 -18.21
CA GLU A 241 7.52 -15.63 -19.56
C GLU A 241 6.14 -15.04 -19.85
N GLY A 242 6.06 -14.31 -20.96
CA GLY A 242 4.83 -13.64 -21.41
C GLY A 242 4.55 -12.32 -20.69
N GLU A 243 3.47 -11.67 -21.13
CA GLU A 243 3.04 -10.40 -20.51
C GLU A 243 2.37 -10.64 -19.15
N PHE A 244 1.57 -11.71 -19.05
CA PHE A 244 0.91 -12.13 -17.83
C PHE A 244 1.08 -13.64 -17.61
N SER A 245 1.44 -14.02 -16.39
CA SER A 245 1.51 -15.42 -15.94
C SER A 245 0.68 -15.62 -14.68
N GLU A 246 -0.07 -16.72 -14.59
CA GLU A 246 -0.86 -17.03 -13.38
C GLU A 246 0.07 -17.38 -12.22
N LEU A 247 -0.26 -16.90 -11.02
CA LEU A 247 0.53 -17.06 -9.80
C LEU A 247 -0.30 -17.72 -8.68
N ASP A 248 0.39 -18.43 -7.79
CA ASP A 248 -0.20 -18.94 -6.54
C ASP A 248 -0.11 -17.90 -5.41
N SER A 249 0.84 -16.97 -5.52
CA SER A 249 1.11 -15.92 -4.55
C SER A 249 1.57 -14.62 -5.21
N VAL A 250 1.23 -13.48 -4.62
CA VAL A 250 1.62 -12.14 -5.12
C VAL A 250 2.43 -11.38 -4.09
N GLY A 251 3.23 -10.45 -4.58
CA GLY A 251 3.93 -9.45 -3.78
C GLY A 251 3.09 -8.20 -3.56
N GLY A 252 3.54 -7.35 -2.64
CA GLY A 252 2.85 -6.12 -2.26
C GLY A 252 3.52 -4.83 -2.75
N THR A 253 4.65 -4.92 -3.45
CA THR A 253 5.46 -3.75 -3.86
C THR A 253 4.72 -2.86 -4.85
N VAL A 254 4.17 -3.45 -5.91
CA VAL A 254 3.16 -2.85 -6.78
C VAL A 254 2.10 -3.91 -7.08
N LEU A 255 0.91 -3.76 -6.51
CA LEU A 255 -0.16 -4.76 -6.56
C LEU A 255 -1.49 -4.11 -6.94
N PHE A 256 -1.99 -4.48 -8.11
CA PHE A 256 -3.31 -4.12 -8.59
C PHE A 256 -4.34 -5.17 -8.16
N VAL A 257 -5.49 -4.73 -7.67
CA VAL A 257 -6.62 -5.58 -7.30
C VAL A 257 -7.91 -4.90 -7.78
N ARG A 258 -8.77 -5.63 -8.50
CA ARG A 258 -10.11 -5.12 -8.84
C ARG A 258 -10.89 -4.81 -7.56
N GLY A 259 -11.60 -3.69 -7.54
CA GLY A 259 -12.31 -3.21 -6.35
C GLY A 259 -13.37 -4.22 -5.88
N GLU A 260 -14.03 -4.92 -6.80
CA GLU A 260 -15.00 -5.99 -6.47
C GLU A 260 -14.38 -7.15 -5.68
N VAL A 261 -13.12 -7.52 -5.98
CA VAL A 261 -12.40 -8.59 -5.29
C VAL A 261 -12.25 -8.26 -3.81
N HIS A 262 -11.88 -7.02 -3.49
CA HIS A 262 -11.85 -6.54 -2.11
C HIS A 262 -13.24 -6.46 -1.47
N ARG A 263 -14.27 -6.04 -2.22
CA ARG A 263 -15.65 -5.95 -1.72
C ARG A 263 -16.27 -7.31 -1.42
N GLU A 264 -15.82 -8.37 -2.09
CA GLU A 264 -16.24 -9.75 -1.81
C GLU A 264 -15.46 -10.40 -0.66
N GLY A 265 -14.54 -9.66 -0.03
CA GLY A 265 -13.89 -10.06 1.22
C GLY A 265 -12.45 -10.55 1.07
N VAL A 266 -11.85 -10.46 -0.12
CA VAL A 266 -10.42 -10.71 -0.29
C VAL A 266 -9.62 -9.55 0.31
N ALA A 267 -8.75 -9.83 1.27
CA ALA A 267 -7.91 -8.84 1.93
C ALA A 267 -6.58 -9.47 2.34
N PHE A 268 -5.64 -8.67 2.83
CA PHE A 268 -4.35 -9.17 3.33
C PHE A 268 -4.59 -10.02 4.57
N THR A 269 -4.11 -11.26 4.59
CA THR A 269 -4.35 -12.15 5.72
C THR A 269 -3.48 -11.73 6.90
N THR A 270 -4.06 -11.52 8.07
CA THR A 270 -3.30 -11.08 9.25
C THR A 270 -2.56 -12.21 9.96
N ASN A 271 -2.84 -13.44 9.56
CA ASN A 271 -2.27 -14.67 10.11
C ASN A 271 -1.94 -15.61 8.96
N TYR A 272 -1.10 -16.61 9.19
CA TYR A 272 -0.92 -17.71 8.25
C TYR A 272 -2.22 -18.51 8.15
N VAL A 273 -2.83 -18.54 6.97
CA VAL A 273 -4.13 -19.19 6.74
C VAL A 273 -4.02 -20.60 6.19
N ILE A 274 -2.89 -20.97 5.60
CA ILE A 274 -2.66 -22.30 5.05
C ILE A 274 -2.28 -23.23 6.19
N GLY A 275 -3.06 -24.31 6.35
CA GLY A 275 -2.93 -25.25 7.46
C GLY A 275 -3.46 -24.73 8.80
N ALA A 276 -4.18 -23.62 8.82
CA ALA A 276 -4.77 -23.08 10.05
C ALA A 276 -5.94 -23.93 10.56
N GLY A 277 -6.09 -24.01 11.88
CA GLY A 277 -7.22 -24.64 12.57
C GLY A 277 -7.98 -23.62 13.42
N TRP A 278 -8.97 -24.10 14.20
CA TRP A 278 -9.74 -23.23 15.10
C TRP A 278 -8.90 -22.69 16.26
N ASP A 279 -7.96 -23.50 16.75
CA ASP A 279 -7.19 -23.21 17.96
C ASP A 279 -5.71 -22.89 17.68
N HIS A 280 -5.29 -22.89 16.42
CA HIS A 280 -3.91 -22.60 16.02
C HIS A 280 -3.83 -21.87 14.68
N GLU A 281 -2.79 -21.04 14.56
CA GLU A 281 -2.41 -20.41 13.29
C GLU A 281 -1.85 -21.47 12.32
N GLY A 282 -1.93 -21.18 11.02
CA GLY A 282 -1.30 -21.98 9.98
C GLY A 282 0.20 -21.76 9.90
N TYR A 283 0.79 -22.21 8.79
CA TYR A 283 2.23 -22.12 8.56
C TYR A 283 2.62 -21.37 7.28
N ASP A 284 1.65 -21.07 6.40
CA ASP A 284 1.88 -20.32 5.17
C ASP A 284 0.68 -19.40 4.81
N GLY A 285 0.86 -18.51 3.84
CA GLY A 285 -0.18 -17.61 3.34
C GLY A 285 -0.49 -16.46 4.30
N ILE A 286 0.52 -15.71 4.75
CA ILE A 286 0.30 -14.46 5.49
C ILE A 286 0.37 -13.25 4.56
N GLU A 287 -0.36 -12.19 4.89
CA GLU A 287 -0.32 -10.90 4.23
C GLU A 287 -0.73 -11.02 2.75
N SER A 288 0.16 -10.75 1.79
CA SER A 288 -0.13 -10.75 0.34
C SER A 288 -0.17 -12.17 -0.23
N GLU A 289 0.56 -13.11 0.37
CA GLU A 289 0.54 -14.52 -0.06
C GLU A 289 -0.81 -15.15 0.24
N GLY A 290 -1.38 -14.83 1.41
CA GLY A 290 -2.72 -15.30 1.79
C GLY A 290 -3.85 -14.65 0.99
N LEU A 291 -3.61 -13.48 0.39
CA LEU A 291 -4.58 -12.80 -0.47
C LEU A 291 -4.98 -13.70 -1.65
N CYS A 292 -3.99 -14.26 -2.37
CA CYS A 292 -4.24 -15.17 -3.49
C CYS A 292 -4.89 -16.49 -3.06
N TYR A 293 -4.44 -17.03 -1.93
CA TYR A 293 -5.03 -18.24 -1.36
C TYR A 293 -6.54 -18.07 -1.12
N VAL A 294 -6.96 -16.96 -0.51
CA VAL A 294 -8.38 -16.66 -0.27
C VAL A 294 -9.12 -16.38 -1.58
N ALA A 295 -8.54 -15.56 -2.47
CA ALA A 295 -9.14 -15.16 -3.74
C ALA A 295 -9.54 -16.36 -4.62
N LYS A 296 -8.70 -17.41 -4.63
CA LYS A 296 -8.94 -18.65 -5.38
C LYS A 296 -10.26 -19.35 -5.01
N PHE A 297 -10.66 -19.33 -3.74
CA PHE A 297 -11.92 -19.94 -3.31
C PHE A 297 -13.17 -19.16 -3.75
N LEU A 298 -13.00 -17.89 -4.10
CA LEU A 298 -14.04 -17.03 -4.67
C LEU A 298 -14.06 -17.05 -6.20
N GLY A 299 -13.13 -17.79 -6.83
CA GLY A 299 -13.03 -17.91 -8.29
C GLY A 299 -12.14 -16.87 -8.97
N TYR A 300 -11.48 -16.00 -8.20
CA TYR A 300 -10.51 -15.02 -8.71
C TYR A 300 -9.13 -15.62 -8.90
N LYS A 301 -8.34 -14.98 -9.78
CA LYS A 301 -6.98 -15.42 -10.11
C LYS A 301 -5.93 -14.34 -9.85
N CYS A 302 -4.76 -14.79 -9.42
CA CYS A 302 -3.58 -13.95 -9.27
C CYS A 302 -2.66 -14.07 -10.48
N TRP A 303 -2.04 -12.96 -10.84
CA TRP A 303 -1.20 -12.84 -12.02
C TRP A 303 0.06 -12.03 -11.73
N GLY A 304 1.15 -12.40 -12.39
CA GLY A 304 2.39 -11.65 -12.44
C GLY A 304 2.60 -11.05 -13.83
N MET A 305 3.24 -9.89 -13.90
CA MET A 305 3.75 -9.29 -15.13
C MET A 305 5.28 -9.36 -15.17
N PRO A 306 5.88 -10.44 -15.70
CA PRO A 306 7.33 -10.69 -15.63
C PRO A 306 8.19 -9.61 -16.31
N GLN A 307 7.66 -9.01 -17.37
CA GLN A 307 8.37 -8.03 -18.20
C GLN A 307 8.10 -6.58 -17.78
N ALA A 308 7.13 -6.34 -16.90
CA ALA A 308 6.98 -5.08 -16.22
C ALA A 308 7.93 -5.10 -15.02
N ILE A 309 9.03 -4.34 -15.12
CA ILE A 309 10.00 -4.26 -14.03
C ILE A 309 9.79 -2.92 -13.33
N ALA A 310 9.42 -2.98 -12.06
CA ALA A 310 9.45 -1.84 -11.16
C ALA A 310 10.75 -1.84 -10.34
N GLU A 311 11.14 -0.67 -9.85
CA GLU A 311 12.39 -0.49 -9.12
C GLU A 311 12.09 0.09 -7.74
N HIS A 312 12.62 -0.58 -6.72
CA HIS A 312 12.60 -0.18 -5.32
C HIS A 312 13.90 0.52 -4.95
N SER A 313 13.87 1.44 -3.97
CA SER A 313 15.08 2.10 -3.44
C SER A 313 16.13 1.07 -3.01
N GLU A 314 17.40 1.33 -3.29
CA GLU A 314 18.50 0.41 -2.93
C GLU A 314 18.81 0.41 -1.42
N ASP A 315 18.48 1.49 -0.71
CA ASP A 315 18.51 1.64 0.75
C ASP A 315 17.57 2.77 1.23
#